data_AF-A0AAV5VQ35-F1
#
_entry.id   AF-A0AAV5VQ35-F1
#
_cell.length_a   1.000
_cell.length_b   1.000
_cell.length_c   1.000
_cell.angle_alpha   90.00
_cell.angle_beta   90.00
_cell.angle_gamma   90.00
#
_symmetry.space_group_name_H-M   'P 1'
#
loop_
_entity.id
_entity.type
_entity.pdbx_description
1 polymer ?
#
loop_
_entity_poly.entity_id
_entity_poly.type
_entity_poly.pdbx_seq_one_letter_code
_entity_poly.pdbx_strand_id
1 'polypeptide(L)'
;RVLRAIECAKCVDSPNVPTASDYECKATCTGGFCYRAEYAMKYHARSPNATAVLTGCMEYTIGPLTLGCRRNFEGIVLCVWFVLECEK
;
A
#
# COMPACT_ATOMS: atom_id res chain seq x y z
N ARG A 1 18.70 19.60 2.82
CA ARG A 1 18.40 18.15 2.78
C ARG A 1 17.60 17.90 1.51
N VAL A 2 18.14 17.15 0.55
CA VAL A 2 17.42 16.77 -0.66
C VAL A 2 16.60 15.53 -0.33
N LEU A 3 15.27 15.63 -0.41
CA LEU A 3 14.39 14.47 -0.37
C LEU A 3 14.47 13.83 -1.77
N ARG A 4 15.01 12.61 -1.87
CA ARG A 4 14.95 11.83 -3.12
C ARG A 4 13.61 11.11 -3.19
N ALA A 5 13.07 10.95 -4.39
CA ALA A 5 11.91 10.12 -4.62
C ALA A 5 12.27 8.67 -4.24
N ILE A 6 11.45 8.06 -3.39
CA ILE A 6 11.72 6.78 -2.76
C ILE A 6 11.10 5.66 -3.57
N GLU A 7 11.85 4.60 -3.79
CA GLU A 7 11.37 3.38 -4.44
C GLU A 7 10.51 2.55 -3.45
N CYS A 8 9.19 2.58 -3.63
CA CYS A 8 8.22 1.81 -2.87
C CYS A 8 7.80 0.55 -3.64
N ALA A 9 7.48 -0.55 -2.96
CA ALA A 9 6.82 -1.68 -3.60
C ALA A 9 5.43 -1.26 -4.13
N LYS A 10 5.10 -1.68 -5.34
CA LYS A 10 3.81 -1.47 -5.98
C LYS A 10 3.18 -2.81 -6.32
N CYS A 11 2.19 -3.23 -5.54
CA CYS A 11 1.46 -4.45 -5.82
C CYS A 11 0.03 -4.48 -5.29
N VAL A 12 -0.76 -5.36 -5.89
CA VAL A 12 -2.10 -5.73 -5.45
C VAL A 12 -2.06 -7.20 -5.10
N ASP A 13 -2.28 -7.52 -3.83
CA ASP A 13 -2.46 -8.88 -3.35
C ASP A 13 -3.95 -9.07 -3.03
N SER A 14 -4.62 -9.97 -3.75
CA SER A 14 -6.05 -10.22 -3.56
C SER A 14 -6.40 -11.65 -3.96
N PRO A 15 -7.19 -12.37 -3.15
CA PRO A 15 -7.64 -13.73 -3.47
C PRO A 15 -8.62 -13.79 -4.65
N ASN A 16 -9.16 -12.65 -5.10
CA ASN A 16 -10.07 -12.56 -6.24
C ASN A 16 -9.37 -12.15 -7.55
N VAL A 17 -8.12 -11.68 -7.47
CA VAL A 17 -7.31 -11.41 -8.65
C VAL A 17 -6.53 -12.71 -8.91
N PRO A 18 -6.72 -13.38 -10.06
CA PRO A 18 -5.95 -14.58 -10.35
C PRO A 18 -4.47 -14.21 -10.26
N THR A 19 -3.75 -14.93 -9.39
CA THR A 19 -2.30 -14.92 -9.27
C THR A 19 -1.73 -15.47 -10.57
N ALA A 20 -1.79 -14.68 -11.65
CA ALA A 20 -0.87 -14.83 -12.75
C ALA A 20 0.50 -14.75 -12.12
N SER A 21 1.23 -15.86 -12.21
CA SER A 21 2.49 -16.21 -11.56
C SER A 21 3.67 -15.24 -11.82
N ASP A 22 3.39 -14.06 -12.35
CA ASP A 22 4.33 -12.99 -12.69
C ASP A 22 4.05 -11.66 -11.96
N TYR A 23 2.93 -11.53 -11.24
CA TYR A 23 2.68 -10.42 -10.30
C TYR A 23 3.27 -10.71 -8.91
N GLU A 24 4.50 -11.23 -8.86
CA GLU A 24 5.32 -11.05 -7.68
C GLU A 24 5.46 -9.53 -7.44
N CYS A 25 5.44 -9.06 -6.20
CA CYS A 25 5.63 -7.64 -5.85
C CYS A 25 7.04 -7.13 -6.21
N LYS A 26 7.45 -7.26 -7.47
CA LYS A 26 8.72 -6.85 -8.08
C LYS A 26 8.62 -5.45 -8.67
N ALA A 27 7.41 -5.01 -9.00
CA ALA A 27 7.18 -3.65 -9.46
C ALA A 27 7.38 -2.69 -8.30
N THR A 28 8.11 -1.62 -8.58
CA THR A 28 8.33 -0.52 -7.67
C THR A 28 7.76 0.76 -8.24
N CYS A 29 7.60 1.79 -7.42
CA CYS A 29 7.26 3.12 -7.87
C CYS A 29 7.91 4.18 -6.99
N THR A 30 8.20 5.33 -7.58
CA THR A 30 8.86 6.44 -6.91
C THR A 30 7.86 7.51 -6.48
N GLY A 31 7.99 8.00 -5.25
CA GLY A 31 7.23 9.16 -4.78
C GLY A 31 7.76 9.71 -3.45
N GLY A 32 7.10 10.76 -2.94
CA GLY A 32 7.40 11.34 -1.63
C GLY A 32 7.03 10.44 -0.44
N PHE A 33 6.03 9.56 -0.62
CA PHE A 33 5.51 8.68 0.44
C PHE A 33 5.15 7.31 -0.13
N CYS A 34 5.33 6.26 0.69
CA CYS A 34 4.80 4.93 0.43
C CYS A 34 3.49 4.71 1.19
N TYR A 35 2.61 3.87 0.64
CA TYR A 35 1.40 3.45 1.33
C TYR A 35 1.12 1.95 1.21
N ARG A 36 0.38 1.44 2.19
CA ARG A 36 -0.22 0.11 2.20
C ARG A 36 -1.65 0.20 2.69
N ALA A 37 -2.60 -0.20 1.85
CA ALA A 37 -4.01 -0.26 2.18
C ALA A 37 -4.44 -1.73 2.28
N GLU A 38 -5.07 -2.12 3.39
CA GLU A 38 -5.69 -3.42 3.57
C GLU A 38 -7.19 -3.26 3.66
N TYR A 39 -7.95 -4.04 2.90
CA TYR A 39 -9.40 -4.04 2.95
C TYR A 39 -9.98 -5.46 3.02
N ALA A 40 -11.01 -5.62 3.84
CA ALA A 40 -11.72 -6.89 3.99
C ALA A 40 -12.69 -7.08 2.82
N MET A 41 -12.57 -8.21 2.12
CA MET A 41 -13.42 -8.52 0.97
C MET A 41 -14.75 -9.14 1.41
N LYS A 42 -15.56 -8.38 2.15
CA LYS A 42 -16.80 -8.88 2.79
C LYS A 42 -17.87 -9.38 1.80
N TYR A 43 -17.99 -8.77 0.62
CA TYR A 43 -19.11 -9.01 -0.30
C TYR A 43 -18.72 -9.75 -1.58
N HIS A 44 -17.42 -9.95 -1.83
CA HIS A 44 -16.94 -10.47 -3.11
C HIS A 44 -15.94 -11.61 -3.00
N ALA A 45 -15.49 -12.00 -1.80
CA ALA A 45 -14.54 -13.09 -1.67
C ALA A 45 -15.21 -14.45 -1.50
N ARG A 46 -14.55 -15.47 -2.06
CA ARG A 46 -14.88 -16.89 -1.80
C ARG A 46 -14.69 -17.28 -0.33
N SER A 47 -13.92 -16.51 0.45
CA SER A 47 -13.69 -16.72 1.88
C SER A 47 -14.15 -15.49 2.67
N PRO A 48 -14.97 -15.64 3.72
CA PRO A 48 -15.48 -14.53 4.53
C PRO A 48 -14.38 -13.76 5.31
N ASN A 49 -13.16 -14.30 5.36
CA ASN A 49 -11.98 -13.69 5.99
C ASN A 49 -10.91 -13.26 4.98
N ALA A 50 -11.27 -13.17 3.69
CA ALA A 50 -10.34 -12.71 2.68
C ALA A 50 -10.02 -11.23 2.86
N THR A 51 -8.73 -10.93 2.83
CA THR A 51 -8.20 -9.57 2.82
C THR A 51 -7.54 -9.33 1.48
N ALA A 52 -7.64 -8.12 0.97
CA ALA A 52 -6.84 -7.66 -0.14
C ALA A 52 -5.97 -6.49 0.30
N VAL A 53 -4.76 -6.45 -0.24
CA VAL A 53 -3.71 -5.50 0.11
C VAL A 53 -3.28 -4.77 -1.15
N LEU A 54 -3.21 -3.45 -1.08
CA LEU A 54 -2.68 -2.57 -2.13
C LEU A 54 -1.47 -1.83 -1.57
N THR A 55 -0.36 -1.85 -2.29
CA THR A 55 0.84 -1.08 -1.97
C THR A 55 1.23 -0.17 -3.13
N GLY A 56 1.81 0.99 -2.81
CA GLY A 56 2.28 1.92 -3.82
C GLY A 56 2.90 3.18 -3.21
N CYS A 57 2.97 4.23 -4.02
CA CYS A 57 3.57 5.51 -3.69
C CYS A 57 2.62 6.67 -4.03
N MET A 58 2.82 7.80 -3.37
CA MET A 58 2.13 9.07 -3.65
C MET A 58 3.13 10.23 -3.53
N GLU A 59 2.93 11.29 -4.32
CA GLU A 59 3.80 12.47 -4.28
C GLU A 59 3.54 13.36 -3.06
N TYR A 60 2.30 13.39 -2.59
CA TYR A 60 1.88 14.18 -1.44
C TYR A 60 0.85 13.42 -0.61
N THR A 61 0.87 13.62 0.71
CA THR A 61 -0.20 13.15 1.59
C THR A 61 -1.38 14.10 1.50
N ILE A 62 -2.60 13.56 1.36
CA ILE A 62 -3.83 14.33 1.58
C ILE A 62 -3.91 14.60 3.09
N GLY A 63 -4.21 15.82 3.53
CA GLY A 63 -4.09 16.28 4.94
C GLY A 63 -4.39 15.25 6.05
N PRO A 64 -5.52 14.50 6.04
CA PRO A 64 -5.81 13.49 7.07
C PRO A 64 -4.99 12.19 6.95
N LEU A 65 -4.39 11.90 5.80
CA LEU A 65 -3.51 10.75 5.53
C LEU A 65 -2.07 11.02 6.00
N THR A 66 -1.96 11.57 7.21
CA THR A 66 -0.70 11.72 7.93
C THR A 66 -0.01 10.37 8.11
N LEU A 67 1.33 10.41 8.21
CA LEU A 67 2.19 9.25 8.47
C LEU A 67 1.62 8.38 9.61
N GLY A 68 1.76 7.06 9.46
CA GLY A 68 1.25 6.05 10.37
C GLY A 68 0.10 5.24 9.78
N CYS A 69 -0.47 4.35 10.59
CA CYS A 69 -1.59 3.48 10.20
C CYS A 69 -2.90 3.98 10.80
N ARG A 70 -3.94 4.09 9.96
CA ARG A 70 -5.29 4.49 10.37
C ARG A 70 -6.31 3.49 9.84
N ARG A 71 -7.39 3.28 10.59
CA ARG A 71 -8.49 2.40 10.20
C ARG A 71 -9.78 3.22 10.03
N ASN A 72 -10.49 3.03 8.92
CA ASN A 72 -11.81 3.64 8.73
C ASN A 72 -12.93 2.80 9.37
N PHE A 73 -14.17 3.30 9.35
CA PHE A 73 -15.34 2.62 9.91
C PHE A 73 -15.70 1.30 9.20
N GLU A 74 -15.31 1.14 7.93
CA GLU A 74 -15.52 -0.09 7.15
C GLU A 74 -14.49 -1.17 7.51
N GLY A 75 -13.45 -0.80 8.26
CA GLY A 75 -12.37 -1.67 8.69
C GLY A 75 -11.15 -1.65 7.77
N ILE A 76 -11.11 -0.77 6.77
CA ILE A 76 -9.96 -0.56 5.87
C ILE A 76 -8.82 0.08 6.66
N VAL A 77 -7.64 -0.53 6.59
CA VAL A 77 -6.42 -0.02 7.22
C VAL A 77 -5.56 0.65 6.15
N LEU A 78 -5.16 1.90 6.35
CA LEU A 78 -4.20 2.60 5.52
C LEU A 78 -2.98 2.97 6.35
N CYS A 79 -1.82 2.47 5.94
CA CYS A 79 -0.51 2.85 6.47
C CYS A 79 0.22 3.74 5.46
N VAL A 80 0.76 4.87 5.93
CA VAL A 80 1.59 5.78 5.13
C VAL A 80 2.92 5.98 5.84
N TRP A 81 4.03 5.88 5.13
CA TRP A 81 5.37 6.11 5.69
C TRP A 81 6.30 6.79 4.70
N PHE A 82 7.31 7.47 5.23
CA PHE A 82 8.50 7.83 4.47
C PHE A 82 9.54 6.72 4.66
N VAL A 83 10.30 6.39 3.62
CA VAL A 83 11.52 5.59 3.76
C VAL A 83 12.69 6.57 3.67
N LEU A 84 13.33 6.88 4.79
CA LEU A 84 14.60 7.61 4.75
C LEU A 84 15.67 6.60 4.31
N GLU A 85 16.20 6.74 3.10
CA GLU A 85 17.57 6.30 2.88
C GLU A 85 18.48 7.28 3.64
N CYS A 86 18.99 6.83 4.80
CA CYS A 86 20.17 7.47 5.37
C CYS A 86 21.36 7.06 4.48
N GLU A 87 21.84 7.96 3.63
CA GLU A 87 23.18 7.84 3.07
C GLU A 87 24.16 7.68 4.27
N LYS A 88 24.88 6.56 4.31
CA LYS A 88 25.99 6.31 5.24
C LYS A 88 27.25 6.98 4.75
#